data_AF-A0AA40BUL3-F1
#
_entry.id   AF-A0AA40BUL3-F1
#
_cell.length_a   1.000
_cell.length_b   1.000
_cell.length_c   1.000
_cell.angle_alpha   90.00
_cell.angle_beta   90.00
_cell.angle_gamma   90.00
#
_symmetry.space_group_name_H-M   'P 1'
#
loop_
_entity.id
_entity.type
_entity.pdbx_description
1 polymer ?
#
loop_
_entity_poly.entity_id
_entity_poly.type
_entity_poly.pdbx_seq_one_letter_code
_entity_poly.pdbx_strand_id
1 'polypeptide(L)'
;MAPEPPTVIAIKQNFLTSQTRLLSQPLTPTRAWRTANTSAEEGSLPEKAIDDALFKLNHQITQHSKRVFAPQATRHVAEQIDNLYWNSAVAVTGDSEEGDEEGVGKGADLADAKTITTLPSTYDTISPQQAEAFPLEARRYAELVSRLQELSAQRGESAARVDRLERMKALLGPFEDVAAVQENLVTRNGEVETELQRMRMLLARVGGRVGQLKERGGEGRDEEMVDVEADEQRKVGQLLERF
;
A
#
# COMPACT_ATOMS: atom_id res chain seq x y z
N MET A 1 22.73 11.87 -19.54
CA MET A 1 21.98 11.18 -18.48
C MET A 1 21.30 12.27 -17.66
N ALA A 2 19.97 12.37 -17.73
CA ALA A 2 19.25 13.41 -17.00
C ALA A 2 19.31 13.11 -15.50
N PRO A 3 19.43 14.13 -14.62
CA PRO A 3 19.36 13.90 -13.18
C PRO A 3 17.98 13.35 -12.81
N GLU A 4 17.95 12.37 -11.91
CA GLU A 4 16.69 11.82 -11.37
C GLU A 4 15.85 12.94 -10.73
N PRO A 5 14.51 12.88 -10.84
CA PRO A 5 13.64 13.87 -10.23
C PRO A 5 13.83 13.87 -8.70
N PRO A 6 13.92 15.05 -8.06
CA PRO A 6 14.15 15.13 -6.63
C PRO A 6 12.98 14.53 -5.86
N THR A 7 13.27 13.69 -4.86
CA THR A 7 12.24 13.14 -3.96
C THR A 7 11.62 14.25 -3.09
N VAL A 8 10.40 14.03 -2.58
CA VAL A 8 9.73 14.97 -1.67
C VAL A 8 10.58 15.30 -0.44
N ILE A 9 11.26 14.29 0.10
CA ILE A 9 12.21 14.45 1.21
C ILE A 9 13.38 15.35 0.80
N ALA A 10 13.95 15.16 -0.40
CA ALA A 10 15.02 16.01 -0.90
C ALA A 10 14.59 17.47 -1.08
N ILE A 11 13.34 17.71 -1.53
CA ILE A 11 12.77 19.06 -1.64
C ILE A 11 12.66 19.71 -0.25
N LYS A 12 12.11 18.99 0.73
CA LYS A 12 12.00 19.46 2.12
C LYS A 12 13.37 19.75 2.73
N GLN A 13 14.34 18.87 2.51
CA GLN A 13 15.72 19.07 2.96
C GLN A 13 16.36 20.31 2.30
N ASN A 14 16.17 20.49 0.98
CA ASN A 14 16.68 21.65 0.26
C ASN A 14 16.04 22.95 0.76
N PHE A 15 14.75 22.93 1.05
CA PHE A 15 14.08 24.07 1.67
C PHE A 15 14.71 24.41 3.04
N LEU A 16 14.83 23.42 3.95
CA LEU A 16 15.42 23.64 5.28
C LEU A 16 16.85 24.15 5.22
N THR A 17 17.68 23.61 4.32
CA THR A 17 19.06 24.07 4.13
C THR A 17 19.11 25.50 3.57
N SER A 18 18.21 25.84 2.65
CA SER A 18 18.10 27.21 2.11
C SER A 18 17.73 28.22 3.19
N GLN A 19 16.73 27.91 4.02
CA GLN A 19 16.27 28.80 5.10
C GLN A 19 17.34 28.92 6.18
N THR A 20 17.99 27.81 6.54
CA THR A 20 19.09 27.82 7.50
C THR A 20 20.23 28.71 7.01
N ARG A 21 20.58 28.64 5.71
CA ARG A 21 21.62 29.47 5.11
C ARG A 21 21.26 30.95 5.12
N LEU A 22 19.99 31.30 4.90
CA LEU A 22 19.51 32.68 5.00
C LEU A 22 19.63 33.21 6.43
N LEU A 23 19.20 32.41 7.41
CA LEU A 23 19.24 32.78 8.83
C LEU A 23 20.65 32.81 9.41
N SER A 24 21.59 32.02 8.86
CA SER A 24 22.99 31.98 9.29
C SER A 24 23.88 32.97 8.53
N GLN A 25 23.31 33.94 7.80
CA GLN A 25 24.11 34.97 7.15
C GLN A 25 24.83 35.84 8.18
N PRO A 26 26.07 36.27 7.89
CA PRO A 26 26.81 37.13 8.80
C PRO A 26 26.07 38.46 8.94
N LEU A 27 25.87 38.86 10.19
CA LEU A 27 25.23 40.12 10.53
C LEU A 27 26.20 41.26 10.23
N THR A 28 25.70 42.27 9.53
CA THR A 28 26.39 43.55 9.32
C THR A 28 25.53 44.69 9.84
N PRO A 29 26.10 45.65 10.59
CA PRO A 29 25.35 46.77 11.08
C PRO A 29 24.82 47.60 9.90
N THR A 30 23.57 48.04 10.00
CA THR A 30 22.93 48.86 8.97
C THR A 30 23.59 50.23 8.89
N ARG A 31 23.57 50.84 7.68
CA ARG A 31 24.14 52.18 7.47
C ARG A 31 23.53 53.23 8.40
N ALA A 32 22.22 53.16 8.64
CA ALA A 32 21.51 54.04 9.55
C ALA A 32 22.02 53.93 11.00
N TRP A 33 22.32 52.70 11.46
CA TRP A 33 22.90 52.50 12.79
C TRP A 33 24.31 53.07 12.88
N ARG A 34 25.15 52.87 11.85
CA ARG A 34 26.50 53.45 11.82
C ARG A 34 26.47 54.98 11.89
N THR A 35 25.58 55.63 11.12
CA THR A 35 25.43 57.09 11.17
C THR A 35 24.93 57.59 12.51
N ALA A 36 24.03 56.85 13.18
CA ALA A 36 23.57 57.20 14.52
C ALA A 36 24.69 57.05 15.56
N ASN A 37 25.52 56.01 15.47
CA ASN A 37 26.65 55.79 16.38
C ASN A 37 27.75 56.85 16.21
N THR A 38 28.01 57.32 14.98
CA THR A 38 28.98 58.40 14.73
C THR A 38 28.49 59.78 15.16
N SER A 39 27.17 60.00 15.15
CA SER A 39 26.57 61.28 15.54
C SER A 39 26.24 61.39 17.04
N ALA A 40 26.47 60.33 17.82
CA ALA A 40 26.26 60.34 19.27
C ALA A 40 27.47 61.01 19.98
N GLU A 41 27.24 62.17 20.61
CA GLU A 41 28.31 62.92 21.30
C GLU A 41 28.76 62.27 22.62
N GLU A 42 27.88 61.52 23.30
CA GLU A 42 28.21 60.72 24.48
C GLU A 42 27.96 59.23 24.19
N GLY A 43 29.00 58.40 24.37
CA GLY A 43 28.89 56.93 24.29
C GLY A 43 29.04 56.32 22.89
N SER A 44 29.65 57.01 21.92
CA SER A 44 29.98 56.42 20.62
C SER A 44 30.91 55.20 20.79
N LEU A 45 30.48 54.06 20.27
CA LEU A 45 31.25 52.82 20.35
C LEU A 45 32.40 52.86 19.33
N PRO A 46 33.64 52.52 19.73
CA PRO A 46 34.76 52.50 18.81
C PRO A 46 34.58 51.40 17.75
N GLU A 47 34.89 51.71 16.49
CA GLU A 47 34.70 50.80 15.34
C GLU A 47 35.38 49.44 15.55
N LYS A 48 36.57 49.43 16.16
CA LYS A 48 37.28 48.19 16.51
C LYS A 48 36.50 47.29 17.47
N ALA A 49 35.84 47.85 18.48
CA ALA A 49 35.06 47.05 19.42
C ALA A 49 33.79 46.49 18.76
N ILE A 50 33.21 47.25 17.81
CA ILE A 50 32.07 46.82 17.01
C ILE A 50 32.48 45.65 16.11
N ASP A 51 33.60 45.78 15.40
CA ASP A 51 34.12 44.73 14.52
C ASP A 51 34.50 43.47 15.29
N ASP A 52 35.16 43.59 16.45
CA ASP A 52 35.48 42.45 17.31
C ASP A 52 34.23 41.74 17.85
N ALA A 53 33.22 42.51 18.26
CA ALA A 53 31.95 41.97 18.74
C ALA A 53 31.19 41.26 17.60
N LEU A 54 31.14 41.87 16.41
CA LEU A 54 30.52 41.28 15.22
C LEU A 54 31.24 40.01 14.78
N PHE A 55 32.57 40.00 14.82
CA PHE A 55 33.37 38.82 14.51
C PHE A 55 33.04 37.67 15.46
N LYS A 56 33.03 37.93 16.78
CA LYS A 56 32.68 36.91 17.78
C LYS A 56 31.24 36.40 17.61
N LEU A 57 30.29 37.29 17.37
CA LEU A 57 28.88 36.93 17.17
C LEU A 57 28.69 36.09 15.90
N ASN A 58 29.23 36.53 14.78
CA ASN A 58 29.15 35.80 13.50
C ASN A 58 29.86 34.44 13.60
N HIS A 59 30.96 34.36 14.34
CA HIS A 59 31.62 33.08 14.63
C HIS A 59 30.70 32.16 15.44
N GLN A 60 30.07 32.66 16.52
CA GLN A 60 29.12 31.88 17.32
C GLN A 60 27.92 31.39 16.51
N ILE A 61 27.34 32.25 15.65
CA ILE A 61 26.24 31.88 14.74
C ILE A 61 26.68 30.74 13.80
N THR A 62 27.87 30.84 13.23
CA THR A 62 28.41 29.82 12.33
C THR A 62 28.67 28.49 13.05
N GLN A 63 29.16 28.53 14.29
CA GLN A 63 29.38 27.33 15.11
C GLN A 63 28.04 26.68 15.48
N HIS A 64 27.07 27.49 15.90
CA HIS A 64 25.73 27.01 16.24
C HIS A 64 25.04 26.39 15.03
N SER A 65 25.09 27.04 13.86
CA SER A 65 24.43 26.54 12.66
C SER A 65 25.02 25.20 12.21
N LYS A 66 26.35 25.04 12.26
CA LYS A 66 27.03 23.77 11.97
C LYS A 66 26.69 22.66 12.97
N ARG A 67 26.54 22.99 14.26
CA ARG A 67 26.26 22.00 15.31
C ARG A 67 24.81 21.53 15.32
N VAL A 68 23.86 22.47 15.15
CA VAL A 68 22.42 22.18 15.25
C VAL A 68 21.85 21.70 13.92
N PHE A 69 22.27 22.29 12.80
CA PHE A 69 21.74 21.97 11.47
C PHE A 69 22.71 21.09 10.68
N ALA A 70 23.19 20.01 11.30
CA ALA A 70 23.97 19.00 10.59
C ALA A 70 23.14 18.39 9.44
N PRO A 71 23.74 17.97 8.32
CA PRO A 71 23.01 17.42 7.17
C PRO A 71 22.10 16.23 7.52
N GLN A 72 22.51 15.41 8.50
CA GLN A 72 21.72 14.29 8.98
C GLN A 72 20.50 14.74 9.81
N ALA A 73 20.68 15.79 10.63
CA ALA A 73 19.58 16.34 11.43
C ALA A 73 18.53 17.01 10.53
N THR A 74 18.96 17.75 9.49
CA THR A 74 18.02 18.37 8.54
C THR A 74 17.27 17.33 7.72
N ARG A 75 17.91 16.21 7.35
CA ARG A 75 17.24 15.07 6.72
C ARG A 75 16.20 14.44 7.66
N HIS A 76 16.57 14.15 8.91
CA HIS A 76 15.65 13.55 9.88
C HIS A 76 14.43 14.44 10.15
N VAL A 77 14.63 15.76 10.27
CA VAL A 77 13.51 16.72 10.40
C VAL A 77 12.63 16.71 9.14
N ALA A 78 13.21 16.63 7.95
CA ALA A 78 12.44 16.51 6.71
C ALA A 78 11.59 15.23 6.67
N GLU A 79 12.14 14.10 7.13
CA GLU A 79 11.42 12.82 7.27
C GLU A 79 10.31 12.90 8.33
N GLN A 80 10.56 13.54 9.48
CA GLN A 80 9.52 13.78 10.49
C GLN A 80 8.37 14.62 9.97
N ILE A 81 8.68 15.71 9.24
CA ILE A 81 7.66 16.54 8.60
C ILE A 81 6.87 15.70 7.59
N ASP A 82 7.54 14.87 6.80
CA ASP A 82 6.86 13.95 5.87
C ASP A 82 5.90 13.01 6.60
N ASN A 83 6.36 12.35 7.66
CA ASN A 83 5.53 11.46 8.47
C ASN A 83 4.35 12.19 9.11
N LEU A 84 4.53 13.42 9.59
CA LEU A 84 3.42 14.23 10.13
C LEU A 84 2.40 14.59 9.05
N TYR A 85 2.84 14.93 7.84
CA TYR A 85 1.93 15.18 6.72
C TYR A 85 1.15 13.92 6.37
N TRP A 86 1.82 12.76 6.25
CA TRP A 86 1.16 11.48 6.01
C TRP A 86 0.19 11.11 7.12
N ASN A 87 0.59 11.22 8.38
CA ASN A 87 -0.27 10.92 9.52
C ASN A 87 -1.45 11.88 9.64
N SER A 88 -1.26 13.17 9.32
CA SER A 88 -2.36 14.14 9.28
C SER A 88 -3.33 13.86 8.14
N ALA A 89 -2.82 13.44 6.98
CA ALA A 89 -3.64 13.00 5.86
C ALA A 89 -4.46 11.77 6.27
N VAL A 90 -3.81 10.76 6.84
CA VAL A 90 -4.45 9.53 7.31
C VAL A 90 -5.44 9.79 8.44
N ALA A 91 -5.17 10.70 9.38
CA ALA A 91 -6.11 11.05 10.44
C ALA A 91 -7.37 11.73 9.88
N VAL A 92 -7.22 12.58 8.86
CA VAL A 92 -8.36 13.20 8.16
C VAL A 92 -9.12 12.19 7.30
N THR A 93 -8.45 11.19 6.73
CA THR A 93 -9.12 10.15 5.91
C THR A 93 -9.64 8.95 6.71
N GLY A 94 -9.09 8.70 7.90
CA GLY A 94 -9.36 7.52 8.73
C GLY A 94 -10.40 7.72 9.83
N ASP A 95 -10.78 8.97 10.14
CA ASP A 95 -11.90 9.29 11.05
C ASP A 95 -13.22 9.50 10.29
N SER A 96 -13.19 9.49 8.95
CA SER A 96 -14.37 9.50 8.09
C SER A 96 -14.89 8.07 7.87
N GLU A 97 -15.21 7.35 8.95
CA GLU A 97 -15.97 6.10 8.82
C GLU A 97 -17.46 6.35 8.48
N GLU A 98 -17.98 7.57 8.63
CA GLU A 98 -19.36 7.90 8.25
C GLU A 98 -19.50 9.38 7.84
N GLY A 99 -19.42 9.67 6.53
CA GLY A 99 -19.94 10.93 5.99
C GLY A 99 -19.15 11.52 4.82
N ASP A 100 -19.70 11.38 3.61
CA ASP A 100 -19.83 12.43 2.58
C ASP A 100 -18.67 13.41 2.30
N GLU A 101 -17.40 13.06 2.50
CA GLU A 101 -16.30 13.77 1.84
C GLU A 101 -16.03 13.15 0.48
N GLU A 102 -16.83 13.59 -0.50
CA GLU A 102 -16.65 13.38 -1.94
C GLU A 102 -15.37 14.11 -2.41
N GLY A 103 -14.20 13.66 -1.95
CA GLY A 103 -12.94 14.35 -2.16
C GLY A 103 -11.73 13.44 -2.03
N VAL A 104 -10.81 13.56 -2.98
CA VAL A 104 -9.48 12.95 -2.90
C VAL A 104 -8.72 13.61 -1.76
N GLY A 105 -8.55 12.89 -0.64
CA GLY A 105 -7.79 13.38 0.49
C GLY A 105 -6.41 13.88 0.08
N LYS A 106 -5.94 15.00 0.67
CA LYS A 106 -4.60 15.53 0.40
C LYS A 106 -3.56 14.51 0.86
N GLY A 107 -2.95 13.80 -0.09
CA GLY A 107 -2.03 12.69 0.19
C GLY A 107 -2.57 11.32 -0.19
N ALA A 108 -3.77 11.21 -0.78
CA ALA A 108 -4.21 9.95 -1.35
C ALA A 108 -3.22 9.48 -2.43
N ASP A 109 -2.79 8.22 -2.35
CA ASP A 109 -1.95 7.62 -3.36
C ASP A 109 -2.77 7.42 -4.64
N LEU A 110 -2.47 8.21 -5.67
CA LEU A 110 -3.15 8.14 -6.97
C LEU A 110 -2.77 6.90 -7.80
N ALA A 111 -1.84 6.06 -7.31
CA ALA A 111 -1.51 4.79 -7.92
C ALA A 111 -2.34 3.61 -7.37
N ASP A 112 -3.03 3.79 -6.24
CA ASP A 112 -3.87 2.74 -5.66
C ASP A 112 -5.15 2.55 -6.48
N ALA A 113 -5.59 1.30 -6.67
CA ALA A 113 -6.78 1.01 -7.46
C ALA A 113 -8.04 1.56 -6.78
N LYS A 114 -8.09 1.52 -5.44
CA LYS A 114 -9.24 2.00 -4.65
C LYS A 114 -9.44 3.51 -4.80
N THR A 115 -8.36 4.27 -4.71
CA THR A 115 -8.41 5.74 -4.87
C THR A 115 -8.78 6.13 -6.30
N ILE A 116 -8.27 5.42 -7.31
CA ILE A 116 -8.62 5.65 -8.73
C ILE A 116 -10.13 5.44 -8.97
N THR A 117 -10.73 4.43 -8.32
CA THR A 117 -12.18 4.19 -8.46
C THR A 117 -13.04 5.24 -7.76
N THR A 118 -12.54 5.91 -6.73
CA THR A 118 -13.24 6.99 -6.04
C THR A 118 -13.12 8.35 -6.73
N LEU A 119 -12.31 8.45 -7.79
CA LEU A 119 -12.15 9.70 -8.53
C LEU A 119 -13.45 10.09 -9.27
N PRO A 120 -13.92 11.33 -9.14
CA PRO A 120 -15.04 11.82 -9.93
C PRO A 120 -14.72 11.80 -11.41
N SER A 121 -15.69 11.37 -12.23
CA SER A 121 -15.55 11.26 -13.68
C SER A 121 -15.49 12.62 -14.39
N THR A 122 -16.11 13.65 -13.80
CA THR A 122 -16.06 15.03 -14.28
C THR A 122 -15.61 15.98 -13.18
N TYR A 123 -14.95 17.07 -13.57
CA TYR A 123 -14.50 18.09 -12.61
C TYR A 123 -15.65 18.96 -12.08
N ASP A 124 -16.76 19.00 -12.83
CA ASP A 124 -17.95 19.79 -12.54
C ASP A 124 -18.59 19.42 -11.19
N THR A 125 -18.46 18.17 -10.76
CA THR A 125 -19.00 17.70 -9.47
C THR A 125 -18.21 18.23 -8.27
N ILE A 126 -16.90 18.47 -8.44
CA ILE A 126 -16.00 18.93 -7.37
C ILE A 126 -16.06 20.46 -7.25
N SER A 127 -16.05 21.18 -8.38
CA SER A 127 -16.09 22.64 -8.37
C SER A 127 -16.71 23.22 -9.65
N PRO A 128 -18.02 23.53 -9.64
CA PRO A 128 -18.70 24.06 -10.82
C PRO A 128 -18.16 25.45 -11.23
N GLN A 129 -17.75 26.28 -10.26
CA GLN A 129 -17.21 27.62 -10.52
C GLN A 129 -15.85 27.57 -11.26
N GLN A 130 -15.01 26.58 -10.95
CA GLN A 130 -13.72 26.41 -11.61
C GLN A 130 -13.87 25.74 -12.98
N ALA A 131 -14.83 24.83 -13.12
CA ALA A 131 -15.17 24.23 -14.41
C ALA A 131 -15.66 25.27 -15.42
N GLU A 132 -16.48 26.23 -14.99
CA GLU A 132 -16.94 27.33 -15.84
C GLU A 132 -15.79 28.30 -16.20
N ALA A 133 -14.87 28.55 -15.27
CA ALA A 133 -13.71 29.42 -15.50
C ALA A 133 -12.68 28.78 -16.46
N PHE A 134 -12.49 27.46 -16.39
CA PHE A 134 -11.48 26.73 -17.17
C PHE A 134 -12.06 25.47 -17.86
N PRO A 135 -12.90 25.64 -18.90
CA PRO A 135 -13.61 24.53 -19.53
C PRO A 135 -12.69 23.53 -20.26
N LEU A 136 -11.52 23.99 -20.73
CA LEU A 136 -10.54 23.11 -21.39
C LEU A 136 -9.84 22.18 -20.39
N GLU A 137 -9.63 22.64 -19.16
CA GLU A 137 -8.98 21.86 -18.10
C GLU A 137 -9.94 20.82 -17.54
N ALA A 138 -11.23 21.16 -17.39
CA ALA A 138 -12.28 20.21 -17.01
C ALA A 138 -12.40 19.04 -18.00
N ARG A 139 -12.32 19.32 -19.32
CA ARG A 139 -12.31 18.27 -20.35
C ARG A 139 -11.07 17.39 -20.28
N ARG A 140 -9.88 17.99 -20.12
CA ARG A 140 -8.63 17.25 -19.97
C ARG A 140 -8.64 16.35 -18.74
N TYR A 141 -9.22 16.84 -17.64
CA TYR A 141 -9.39 16.04 -16.44
C TYR A 141 -10.24 14.80 -16.73
N ALA A 142 -11.41 14.94 -17.37
CA ALA A 142 -12.28 13.82 -17.72
C ALA A 142 -11.57 12.79 -18.64
N GLU A 143 -10.82 13.26 -19.64
CA GLU A 143 -10.00 12.40 -20.51
C GLU A 143 -8.90 11.65 -19.73
N LEU A 144 -8.24 12.31 -18.79
CA LEU A 144 -7.19 11.67 -17.98
C LEU A 144 -7.74 10.67 -16.97
N VAL A 145 -8.87 10.98 -16.32
CA VAL A 145 -9.52 10.06 -15.36
C VAL A 145 -10.01 8.81 -16.05
N SER A 146 -10.69 8.94 -17.20
CA SER A 146 -11.13 7.78 -17.99
C SER A 146 -9.95 6.90 -18.41
N ARG A 147 -8.84 7.50 -18.87
CA ARG A 147 -7.62 6.78 -19.21
C ARG A 147 -6.99 6.10 -17.99
N LEU A 148 -7.00 6.74 -16.82
CA LEU A 148 -6.50 6.17 -15.56
C LEU A 148 -7.32 4.95 -15.15
N GLN A 149 -8.65 5.06 -15.22
CA GLN A 149 -9.56 3.95 -14.92
C GLN A 149 -9.33 2.78 -15.88
N GLU A 150 -9.17 3.02 -17.17
CA GLU A 150 -8.84 1.99 -18.16
C GLU A 150 -7.52 1.29 -17.84
N LEU A 151 -6.44 2.05 -17.60
CA LEU A 151 -5.14 1.48 -17.25
C LEU A 151 -5.18 0.70 -15.93
N SER A 152 -5.95 1.17 -14.95
CA SER A 152 -6.14 0.47 -13.68
C SER A 152 -6.86 -0.86 -13.85
N ALA A 153 -7.86 -0.92 -14.76
CA ALA A 153 -8.55 -2.15 -15.12
C ALA A 153 -7.62 -3.14 -15.82
N GLN A 154 -6.85 -2.68 -16.82
CA GLN A 154 -5.85 -3.51 -17.51
C GLN A 154 -4.80 -4.06 -16.53
N ARG A 155 -4.34 -3.25 -15.57
CA ARG A 155 -3.44 -3.70 -14.50
C ARG A 155 -4.11 -4.81 -13.68
N GLY A 156 -5.36 -4.62 -13.27
CA GLY A 156 -6.14 -5.62 -12.52
C GLY A 156 -6.29 -6.94 -13.27
N GLU A 157 -6.61 -6.91 -14.56
CA GLU A 157 -6.71 -8.11 -15.41
C GLU A 157 -5.38 -8.85 -15.51
N SER A 158 -4.28 -8.11 -15.71
CA SER A 158 -2.94 -8.70 -15.78
C SER A 158 -2.54 -9.36 -14.46
N ALA A 159 -2.83 -8.72 -13.32
CA ALA A 159 -2.59 -9.27 -11.99
C ALA A 159 -3.43 -10.55 -11.76
N ALA A 160 -4.72 -10.52 -12.06
CA ALA A 160 -5.59 -11.69 -11.93
C ALA A 160 -5.13 -12.86 -12.82
N ARG A 161 -4.59 -12.56 -14.02
CA ARG A 161 -3.99 -13.56 -14.89
C ARG A 161 -2.72 -14.17 -14.27
N VAL A 162 -1.85 -13.36 -13.69
CA VAL A 162 -0.66 -13.84 -12.98
C VAL A 162 -1.08 -14.73 -11.81
N ASP A 163 -2.00 -14.28 -10.97
CA ASP A 163 -2.51 -15.07 -9.83
C ASP A 163 -3.11 -16.41 -10.29
N ARG A 164 -3.85 -16.42 -11.41
CA ARG A 164 -4.36 -17.66 -12.00
C ARG A 164 -3.23 -18.60 -12.42
N LEU A 165 -2.21 -18.08 -13.10
CA LEU A 165 -1.06 -18.88 -13.53
C LEU A 165 -0.24 -19.40 -12.36
N GLU A 166 -0.07 -18.60 -11.31
CA GLU A 166 0.61 -19.01 -10.08
C GLU A 166 -0.17 -20.12 -9.35
N ARG A 167 -1.50 -20.00 -9.25
CA ARG A 167 -2.36 -21.08 -8.73
C ARG A 167 -2.25 -22.36 -9.56
N MET A 168 -2.27 -22.25 -10.88
CA MET A 168 -2.08 -23.39 -11.77
C MET A 168 -0.68 -24.01 -11.58
N LYS A 169 0.36 -23.18 -11.47
CA LYS A 169 1.72 -23.65 -11.18
C LYS A 169 1.79 -24.36 -9.83
N ALA A 170 1.13 -23.85 -8.80
CA ALA A 170 1.08 -24.50 -7.49
C ALA A 170 0.38 -25.87 -7.55
N LEU A 171 -0.70 -26.00 -8.34
CA LEU A 171 -1.36 -27.29 -8.58
C LEU A 171 -0.51 -28.26 -9.40
N LEU A 172 0.34 -27.74 -10.30
CA LEU A 172 1.25 -28.54 -11.11
C LEU A 172 2.56 -28.88 -10.37
N GLY A 173 2.89 -28.18 -9.28
CA GLY A 173 4.09 -28.44 -8.47
C GLY A 173 4.26 -29.91 -8.06
N PRO A 174 3.23 -30.60 -7.55
CA PRO A 174 3.28 -32.03 -7.24
C PRO A 174 3.53 -32.94 -8.46
N PHE A 175 3.26 -32.45 -9.68
CA PHE A 175 3.45 -33.19 -10.93
C PHE A 175 4.75 -32.81 -11.66
N GLU A 176 5.57 -31.88 -11.12
CA GLU A 176 6.91 -31.60 -11.66
C GLU A 176 7.85 -32.80 -11.49
N ASP A 177 7.62 -33.64 -10.47
CA ASP A 177 8.32 -34.92 -10.30
C ASP A 177 7.62 -36.03 -11.09
N VAL A 178 8.22 -36.41 -12.22
CA VAL A 178 7.70 -37.43 -13.15
C VAL A 178 7.48 -38.78 -12.47
N ALA A 179 8.20 -39.06 -11.37
CA ALA A 179 8.02 -40.29 -10.59
C ALA A 179 6.66 -40.33 -9.87
N ALA A 180 6.22 -39.21 -9.29
CA ALA A 180 4.96 -39.12 -8.54
C ALA A 180 3.71 -39.17 -9.44
N VAL A 181 3.85 -38.78 -10.71
CA VAL A 181 2.76 -38.83 -11.70
C VAL A 181 2.46 -40.28 -12.11
N GLN A 182 3.47 -41.14 -12.19
CA GLN A 182 3.34 -42.54 -12.61
C GLN A 182 2.59 -43.42 -11.61
N GLU A 183 2.75 -43.16 -10.30
CA GLU A 183 2.05 -43.90 -9.24
C GLU A 183 0.54 -43.63 -9.23
N ASN A 184 0.12 -42.41 -9.59
CA ASN A 184 -1.29 -41.98 -9.58
C ASN A 184 -2.04 -42.21 -10.91
N LEU A 185 -1.36 -42.77 -11.93
CA LEU A 185 -1.98 -43.10 -13.22
C LEU A 185 -2.74 -44.44 -13.11
N VAL A 186 -4.01 -44.45 -13.54
CA VAL A 186 -4.82 -45.68 -13.68
C VAL A 186 -4.32 -46.47 -14.90
N THR A 187 -3.18 -47.13 -14.73
CA THR A 187 -2.63 -48.08 -15.70
C THR A 187 -3.08 -49.48 -15.34
N ARG A 188 -3.15 -50.37 -16.34
CA ARG A 188 -3.49 -51.78 -16.14
C ARG A 188 -2.36 -52.44 -15.33
N ASN A 189 -2.67 -52.90 -14.11
CA ASN A 189 -1.74 -53.31 -13.05
C ASN A 189 -1.02 -52.17 -12.29
N GLY A 190 -1.56 -50.95 -12.31
CA GLY A 190 -1.00 -49.81 -11.54
C GLY A 190 -1.33 -49.87 -10.05
N GLU A 191 -0.58 -49.12 -9.23
CA GLU A 191 -0.76 -49.09 -7.76
C GLU A 191 -2.19 -48.72 -7.35
N VAL A 192 -2.82 -47.78 -8.05
CA VAL A 192 -4.23 -47.39 -7.85
C VAL A 192 -5.18 -48.57 -8.07
N GLU A 193 -4.95 -49.43 -9.06
CA GLU A 193 -5.80 -50.60 -9.30
C GLU A 193 -5.65 -51.63 -8.16
N THR A 194 -4.44 -51.79 -7.63
CA THR A 194 -4.18 -52.66 -6.49
C THR A 194 -4.85 -52.15 -5.21
N GLU A 195 -4.82 -50.84 -4.96
CA GLU A 195 -5.52 -50.23 -3.82
C GLU A 195 -7.05 -50.27 -3.99
N LEU A 196 -7.58 -50.06 -5.20
CA LEU A 196 -9.00 -50.27 -5.49
C LEU A 196 -9.42 -51.73 -5.33
N GLN A 197 -8.55 -52.68 -5.64
CA GLN A 197 -8.81 -54.10 -5.40
C GLN A 197 -8.79 -54.42 -3.90
N ARG A 198 -7.84 -53.86 -3.12
CA ARG A 198 -7.81 -53.97 -1.66
C ARG A 198 -9.06 -53.36 -1.02
N MET A 199 -9.50 -52.18 -1.48
CA MET A 199 -10.74 -51.55 -1.05
C MET A 199 -11.97 -52.42 -1.39
N ARG A 200 -12.04 -53.03 -2.58
CA ARG A 200 -13.11 -53.97 -2.92
C ARG A 200 -13.13 -55.20 -2.01
N MET A 201 -11.98 -55.77 -1.70
CA MET A 201 -11.89 -56.88 -0.75
C MET A 201 -12.29 -56.46 0.68
N LEU A 202 -11.87 -55.27 1.12
CA LEU A 202 -12.27 -54.70 2.40
C LEU A 202 -13.77 -54.43 2.46
N LEU A 203 -14.37 -53.87 1.41
CA LEU A 203 -15.82 -53.65 1.30
C LEU A 203 -16.58 -54.97 1.31
N ALA A 204 -16.10 -56.01 0.61
CA ALA A 204 -16.72 -57.33 0.66
C ALA A 204 -16.65 -57.93 2.07
N ARG A 205 -15.53 -57.74 2.77
CA ARG A 205 -15.34 -58.23 4.15
C ARG A 205 -16.14 -57.43 5.18
N VAL A 206 -16.24 -56.11 5.01
CA VAL A 206 -17.04 -55.23 5.88
C VAL A 206 -18.52 -55.46 5.60
N GLY A 207 -18.94 -55.52 4.34
CA GLY A 207 -20.32 -55.88 3.95
C GLY A 207 -20.71 -57.27 4.44
N GLY A 208 -19.80 -58.25 4.37
CA GLY A 208 -20.02 -59.58 4.94
C GLY A 208 -20.09 -59.57 6.47
N ARG A 209 -19.24 -58.79 7.16
CA ARG A 209 -19.27 -58.66 8.62
C ARG A 209 -20.48 -57.87 9.11
N VAL A 210 -20.93 -56.84 8.39
CA VAL A 210 -22.15 -56.06 8.67
C VAL A 210 -23.39 -56.90 8.35
N GLY A 211 -23.36 -57.70 7.27
CA GLY A 211 -24.39 -58.69 6.97
C GLY A 211 -24.50 -59.75 8.07
N GLN A 212 -23.37 -60.29 8.55
CA GLN A 212 -23.33 -61.19 9.70
C GLN A 212 -23.77 -60.49 11.00
N LEU A 213 -23.49 -59.20 11.18
CA LEU A 213 -23.99 -58.42 12.33
C LEU A 213 -25.50 -58.21 12.23
N LYS A 214 -26.05 -58.04 11.02
CA LYS A 214 -27.49 -57.91 10.74
C LYS A 214 -28.22 -59.25 10.89
N GLU A 215 -27.62 -60.37 10.49
CA GLU A 215 -28.15 -61.71 10.77
C GLU A 215 -28.08 -62.05 12.27
N ARG A 216 -27.03 -61.61 12.97
CA ARG A 216 -26.86 -61.83 14.41
C ARG A 216 -27.59 -60.82 15.30
N GLY A 217 -28.01 -59.69 14.72
CA GLY A 217 -28.95 -58.72 15.29
C GLY A 217 -30.37 -58.86 14.73
N GLY A 218 -30.61 -59.90 13.92
CA GLY A 218 -31.87 -60.19 13.24
C GLY A 218 -32.95 -60.83 14.13
N GLU A 219 -32.83 -60.70 15.44
CA GLU A 219 -33.93 -60.89 16.37
C GLU A 219 -34.20 -59.56 17.08
N GLY A 220 -34.86 -58.66 16.33
CA GLY A 220 -35.57 -57.53 16.91
C GLY A 220 -34.93 -56.15 16.72
N ARG A 221 -35.14 -55.54 15.54
CA ARG A 221 -35.65 -54.16 15.41
C ARG A 221 -35.75 -53.76 13.94
N ASP A 222 -36.94 -53.32 13.54
CA ASP A 222 -37.12 -52.45 12.38
C ASP A 222 -36.34 -51.15 12.61
N GLU A 223 -35.23 -50.97 11.91
CA GLU A 223 -34.54 -49.69 11.78
C GLU A 223 -34.55 -49.28 10.30
N GLU A 224 -35.09 -48.08 10.06
CA GLU A 224 -35.25 -47.45 8.75
C GLU A 224 -33.95 -47.52 7.93
N MET A 225 -34.06 -48.06 6.72
CA MET A 225 -33.00 -47.95 5.73
C MET A 225 -32.91 -46.49 5.29
N VAL A 226 -31.97 -45.73 5.84
CA VAL A 226 -31.63 -44.40 5.36
C VAL A 226 -30.96 -44.54 4.00
N ASP A 227 -31.58 -43.96 2.99
CA ASP A 227 -31.11 -43.93 1.60
C ASP A 227 -29.87 -43.05 1.48
N VAL A 228 -28.70 -43.68 1.57
CA VAL A 228 -27.37 -43.05 1.50
C VAL A 228 -27.18 -42.28 0.18
N GLU A 229 -27.85 -42.73 -0.89
CA GLU A 229 -27.74 -42.12 -2.22
C GLU A 229 -28.38 -40.73 -2.26
N ALA A 230 -29.48 -40.52 -1.52
CA ALA A 230 -30.14 -39.23 -1.40
C ALA A 230 -29.31 -38.20 -0.61
N ASP A 231 -28.59 -38.65 0.42
CA ASP A 231 -27.75 -37.77 1.23
C ASP A 231 -26.44 -37.39 0.53
N GLU A 232 -25.88 -38.29 -0.28
CA GLU A 232 -24.73 -37.99 -1.14
C GLU A 232 -25.10 -36.95 -2.21
N GLN A 233 -26.26 -37.09 -2.84
CA GLN A 233 -26.76 -36.11 -3.82
C GLN A 233 -26.99 -34.73 -3.21
N ARG A 234 -27.51 -34.65 -1.97
CA ARG A 234 -27.63 -33.38 -1.23
C ARG A 234 -26.27 -32.75 -0.94
N LYS A 235 -25.28 -33.55 -0.55
CA LYS A 235 -23.93 -33.06 -0.22
C LYS A 235 -23.21 -32.54 -1.46
N VAL A 236 -23.37 -33.20 -2.60
CA VAL A 236 -22.85 -32.74 -3.89
C VAL A 236 -23.54 -31.44 -4.33
N GLY A 237 -24.86 -31.33 -4.17
CA GLY A 237 -25.60 -30.10 -4.42
C GLY A 237 -25.06 -28.91 -3.60
N GLN A 238 -24.82 -29.11 -2.30
CA GLN A 238 -24.25 -28.08 -1.42
C GLN A 238 -22.82 -27.67 -1.79
N LEU A 239 -22.04 -28.56 -2.40
CA LEU A 239 -20.69 -28.24 -2.89
C LEU A 239 -20.74 -27.46 -4.20
N LEU A 240 -21.71 -27.74 -5.08
CA LEU A 240 -21.88 -27.03 -6.34
C LEU A 240 -22.40 -25.60 -6.15
N GLU A 241 -23.19 -25.34 -5.10
CA GLU A 241 -23.63 -23.98 -4.74
C GLU A 241 -22.53 -23.10 -4.13
N ARG A 242 -21.37 -23.69 -3.79
CA ARG A 242 -20.25 -23.01 -3.14
C ARG A 242 -19.12 -22.61 -4.09
N PHE A 243 -19.30 -22.85 -5.39
CA PHE A 243 -18.46 -22.37 -6.49
C PHE A 243 -19.22 -21.34 -7.32
#